data_AF-A0A7J5J8Y7-F1
#
_entry.id   AF-A0A7J5J8Y7-F1
#
_cell.length_a   1.000
_cell.length_b   1.000
_cell.length_c   1.000
_cell.angle_alpha   90.00
_cell.angle_beta   90.00
_cell.angle_gamma   90.00
#
_symmetry.space_group_name_H-M   'P 1'
#
loop_
_entity.id
_entity.type
_entity.pdbx_description
1 polymer ?
#
loop_
_entity_poly.entity_id
_entity_poly.type
_entity_poly.pdbx_seq_one_letter_code
_entity_poly.pdbx_strand_id
1 'polypeptide(L)'
;ETTLYKRIRRIYHFNTRIGFPILRFIAKLFPGKELRHSFGTAYFKPRYTDDIFPLTEMEFEGKMFPVPRQTDAVLRKIYGDYMQLPDLENIHPHYNKLEFYK
;
A
#
# COMPACT_ATOMS: atom_id res chain seq x y z
N GLU A 1 3.22 37.02 11.50
CA GLU A 1 3.67 35.67 11.09
C GLU A 1 5.03 35.39 11.72
N THR A 2 5.16 34.36 12.56
CA THR A 2 6.44 34.05 13.23
C THR A 2 7.51 33.65 12.19
N THR A 3 8.78 33.92 12.48
CA THR A 3 9.91 33.58 11.60
C THR A 3 9.93 32.09 11.22
N LEU A 4 9.44 31.23 12.12
CA LEU A 4 9.26 29.80 11.90
C LEU A 4 8.25 29.49 10.77
N TYR A 5 7.05 30.08 10.82
CA TYR A 5 6.02 29.86 9.79
C TYR A 5 6.51 30.30 8.40
N LYS A 6 7.25 31.41 8.31
CA LYS A 6 7.86 31.87 7.05
C LYS A 6 8.90 30.89 6.51
N ARG A 7 9.66 30.20 7.37
CA ARG A 7 10.62 29.16 6.97
C ARG A 7 9.90 27.90 6.50
N ILE A 8 8.94 27.41 7.27
CA ILE A 8 8.12 26.23 6.91
C ILE A 8 7.44 26.45 5.56
N ARG A 9 6.80 27.61 5.39
CA ARG A 9 6.12 27.97 4.14
C ARG A 9 7.09 27.98 2.95
N ARG A 10 8.30 28.53 3.11
CA ARG A 10 9.32 28.52 2.05
C ARG A 10 9.73 27.09 1.66
N ILE A 11 10.00 26.23 2.63
CA ILE A 11 10.35 24.81 2.38
C ILE A 11 9.20 24.10 1.67
N TYR A 12 7.97 24.28 2.14
CA TYR A 12 6.78 23.69 1.53
C TYR A 12 6.62 24.13 0.07
N HIS A 13 6.74 25.43 -0.22
CA HIS A 13 6.62 25.96 -1.58
C HIS A 13 7.75 25.46 -2.48
N PHE A 14 8.98 25.41 -1.99
CA PHE A 14 10.11 24.84 -2.74
C PHE A 14 9.85 23.37 -3.09
N ASN A 15 9.48 22.55 -2.10
CA ASN A 15 9.20 21.13 -2.31
C ASN A 15 8.04 20.93 -3.28
N THR A 16 6.93 21.65 -3.12
CA THR A 16 5.73 21.45 -3.94
C THR A 16 5.84 22.03 -5.35
N ARG A 17 6.54 23.16 -5.55
CA ARG A 17 6.66 23.81 -6.86
C ARG A 17 7.90 23.42 -7.66
N ILE A 18 8.97 22.97 -7.00
CA ILE A 18 10.25 22.66 -7.64
C ILE A 18 10.65 21.21 -7.39
N GLY A 19 10.84 20.84 -6.12
CA GLY A 19 11.37 19.52 -5.74
C GLY A 19 10.54 18.34 -6.26
N PHE A 20 9.26 18.27 -5.90
CA PHE A 20 8.38 17.16 -6.28
C PHE A 20 8.11 17.08 -7.79
N PRO A 21 7.89 18.18 -8.53
CA PRO A 21 7.80 18.12 -9.99
C PRO A 21 9.06 17.55 -10.64
N ILE A 22 10.26 17.96 -10.20
CA ILE A 22 11.54 17.42 -10.71
C ILE A 22 11.66 15.94 -10.39
N LEU A 23 11.43 15.55 -9.14
CA LEU A 23 11.49 14.13 -8.72
C LEU A 23 10.50 13.27 -9.51
N ARG A 24 9.28 13.77 -9.74
CA ARG A 24 8.27 13.08 -10.58
C ARG A 24 8.73 12.96 -12.02
N PHE A 25 9.37 13.99 -12.57
CA PHE A 25 9.92 13.94 -13.93
C PHE A 25 11.04 12.90 -14.03
N ILE A 26 12.00 12.92 -13.10
CA ILE A 26 13.09 11.92 -13.04
C ILE A 26 12.51 10.50 -12.89
N ALA A 27 11.50 10.32 -12.04
CA ALA A 27 10.87 9.02 -11.86
C ALA A 27 10.21 8.47 -13.15
N LYS A 28 9.75 9.34 -14.06
CA LYS A 28 9.24 8.90 -15.37
C LYS A 28 10.34 8.36 -16.30
N LEU A 29 11.59 8.77 -16.11
CA LEU A 29 12.74 8.28 -16.91
C LEU A 29 13.15 6.87 -16.48
N PHE A 30 12.85 6.48 -15.25
CA PHE A 30 13.17 5.17 -14.68
C PHE A 30 11.90 4.54 -14.08
N PRO A 31 10.94 4.09 -14.91
CA PRO A 31 9.69 3.54 -14.41
C PRO A 31 9.97 2.26 -13.62
N GLY A 32 9.72 2.31 -12.32
CA GLY A 32 9.72 1.12 -11.47
C GLY A 32 8.52 0.24 -11.80
N LYS A 33 8.70 -1.08 -11.75
CA LYS A 33 7.61 -2.06 -11.85
C LYS A 33 6.80 -2.21 -10.57
N GLU A 34 7.35 -1.70 -9.46
CA GLU A 34 6.75 -1.78 -8.14
C GLU A 34 5.70 -0.67 -7.96
N LEU A 35 4.49 -1.07 -7.62
CA LEU A 35 3.40 -0.20 -7.20
C LEU A 35 3.56 0.14 -5.73
N ARG A 36 3.72 1.43 -5.45
CA ARG A 36 3.87 1.97 -4.11
C ARG A 36 2.61 2.67 -3.66
N HIS A 37 2.33 2.57 -2.36
CA HIS A 37 1.26 3.32 -1.74
C HIS A 37 1.62 4.81 -1.59
N SER A 38 0.62 5.61 -1.26
CA SER A 38 0.81 7.01 -0.91
C SER A 38 1.68 7.15 0.35
N PHE A 39 2.29 8.33 0.51
CA PHE A 39 3.07 8.63 1.71
C PHE A 39 2.20 8.51 2.97
N GLY A 40 2.73 7.81 3.99
CA GLY A 40 2.08 7.65 5.30
C GLY A 40 1.29 6.35 5.47
N THR A 41 1.17 5.51 4.44
CA THR A 41 0.53 4.18 4.58
C THR A 41 1.49 3.16 5.19
N ALA A 42 1.02 2.38 6.17
CA ALA A 42 1.82 1.35 6.85
C ALA A 42 1.92 0.01 6.10
N TYR A 43 1.83 0.02 4.76
CA TYR A 43 1.89 -1.20 3.93
C TYR A 43 3.18 -1.25 3.13
N PHE A 44 4.16 -2.02 3.62
CA PHE A 44 5.51 -2.06 3.05
C PHE A 44 5.73 -3.24 2.08
N LYS A 45 4.79 -4.18 1.98
CA LYS A 45 4.92 -5.32 1.07
C LYS A 45 4.80 -4.85 -0.39
N PRO A 46 5.75 -5.24 -1.27
CA PRO A 46 5.77 -4.79 -2.64
C PRO A 46 4.58 -5.36 -3.42
N ARG A 47 4.12 -4.59 -4.41
CA ARG A 47 3.14 -5.02 -5.41
C ARG A 47 3.73 -4.73 -6.77
N TYR A 48 3.47 -5.56 -7.77
CA TYR A 48 3.99 -5.35 -9.12
C TYR A 48 2.85 -5.20 -10.11
N THR A 49 3.03 -4.29 -11.07
CA THR A 49 2.04 -4.08 -12.14
C THR A 49 1.73 -5.36 -12.89
N ASP A 50 2.76 -6.16 -13.14
CA ASP A 50 2.70 -7.36 -13.98
C ASP A 50 1.92 -8.50 -13.30
N ASP A 51 1.87 -8.52 -11.95
CA ASP A 51 1.06 -9.49 -11.19
C ASP A 51 -0.43 -9.09 -11.17
N ILE A 52 -0.74 -7.80 -11.31
CA ILE A 52 -2.10 -7.26 -11.13
C ILE A 52 -2.82 -7.12 -12.47
N PHE A 53 -2.19 -6.51 -13.46
CA PHE A 53 -2.85 -6.12 -14.71
C PHE A 53 -2.40 -7.01 -15.87
N PRO A 54 -3.22 -7.22 -16.94
CA PRO A 54 -4.63 -6.88 -16.95
C PRO A 54 -5.36 -7.74 -15.91
N LEU A 55 -6.50 -7.23 -15.44
CA LEU A 55 -7.32 -7.93 -14.47
C LEU A 55 -7.91 -9.19 -15.10
N THR A 56 -8.13 -10.20 -14.27
CA THR A 56 -8.95 -11.38 -14.59
C THR A 56 -10.22 -11.32 -13.75
N GLU A 57 -11.08 -12.33 -13.85
CA GLU A 57 -12.29 -12.41 -13.03
C GLU A 57 -12.29 -13.68 -12.18
N MET A 58 -12.86 -13.59 -10.98
CA MET A 58 -13.07 -14.71 -10.07
C MET A 58 -14.48 -14.65 -9.49
N GLU A 59 -15.09 -15.82 -9.30
CA GLU A 59 -16.38 -15.92 -8.62
C GLU A 59 -16.22 -15.74 -7.11
N PHE A 60 -17.04 -14.86 -6.54
CA PHE A 60 -17.20 -14.71 -5.12
C PHE A 60 -18.68 -14.49 -4.82
N GLU A 61 -19.27 -15.35 -3.98
CA GLU A 61 -20.70 -15.30 -3.60
C GLU A 61 -21.65 -15.25 -4.82
N GLY A 62 -21.39 -16.07 -5.84
CA GLY A 62 -22.23 -16.18 -7.04
C GLY A 62 -22.11 -15.01 -8.03
N LYS A 63 -21.12 -14.13 -7.87
CA LYS A 63 -20.86 -13.00 -8.76
C LYS A 63 -19.40 -12.97 -9.19
N MET A 64 -19.17 -12.53 -10.42
CA MET A 64 -17.82 -12.35 -10.95
C MET A 64 -17.28 -10.98 -10.52
N PHE A 65 -16.06 -10.97 -9.99
CA PHE A 65 -15.35 -9.75 -9.60
C PHE A 65 -13.99 -9.68 -10.27
N PRO A 66 -13.51 -8.47 -10.62
CA PRO A 66 -12.17 -8.29 -11.13
C PRO A 66 -11.13 -8.59 -10.04
N VAL A 67 -10.13 -9.41 -10.39
CA VAL A 67 -9.02 -9.79 -9.50
C VAL A 67 -7.68 -9.58 -10.21
N PRO A 68 -6.57 -9.55 -9.46
CA PRO A 68 -5.22 -9.53 -10.06
C PRO A 68 -5.01 -10.68 -11.05
N ARG A 69 -4.27 -10.41 -12.14
CA ARG A 69 -3.86 -11.43 -13.12
C ARG A 69 -3.30 -12.70 -12.46
N GLN A 70 -2.48 -12.53 -11.43
CA GLN A 70 -1.84 -13.58 -10.65
C GLN A 70 -2.22 -13.46 -9.16
N THR A 71 -3.50 -13.64 -8.84
CA THR A 71 -4.03 -13.55 -7.46
C THR A 71 -3.21 -14.32 -6.43
N ASP A 72 -2.87 -15.59 -6.70
CA ASP A 72 -2.08 -16.41 -5.76
C ASP A 72 -0.69 -15.81 -5.49
N ALA A 73 0.00 -15.33 -6.53
CA ALA A 73 1.32 -14.71 -6.38
C ALA A 73 1.26 -13.41 -5.57
N VAL A 74 0.20 -12.60 -5.76
CA VAL A 74 -0.04 -11.39 -4.97
C VAL A 74 -0.26 -11.74 -3.50
N LEU A 75 -1.12 -12.72 -3.21
CA LEU A 75 -1.42 -13.14 -1.84
C LEU A 75 -0.17 -13.70 -1.15
N ARG A 76 0.62 -14.54 -1.83
CA ARG A 76 1.88 -15.07 -1.29
C ARG A 76 2.91 -13.98 -0.98
N LYS A 77 3.04 -12.96 -1.83
CA LYS A 77 3.96 -11.83 -1.59
C LYS A 77 3.56 -10.99 -0.38
N ILE A 78 2.26 -10.84 -0.14
CA ILE A 78 1.74 -10.01 0.97
C ILE A 78 1.72 -10.80 2.28
N TYR A 79 1.20 -12.02 2.26
CA TYR A 79 0.82 -12.80 3.45
C TYR A 79 1.67 -14.05 3.68
N GLY A 80 2.52 -14.46 2.73
CA GLY A 80 3.28 -15.71 2.84
C GLY A 80 2.41 -16.92 2.48
N ASP A 81 2.47 -17.99 3.27
CA ASP A 81 1.60 -19.15 3.08
C ASP A 81 0.18 -18.88 3.59
N TYR A 82 -0.57 -18.05 2.85
CA TYR A 82 -1.86 -17.51 3.27
C TYR A 82 -2.98 -18.54 3.42
N MET A 83 -2.78 -19.76 2.90
CA MET A 83 -3.74 -20.86 3.03
C MET A 83 -3.50 -21.68 4.29
N GLN A 84 -2.39 -21.46 4.99
CA GLN A 84 -2.10 -22.06 6.29
C GLN A 84 -2.43 -21.04 7.38
N LEU A 85 -3.24 -21.45 8.36
CA LEU A 85 -3.46 -20.64 9.56
C LEU A 85 -2.13 -20.52 10.33
N PRO A 86 -1.79 -19.33 10.86
CA PRO A 86 -0.62 -19.19 11.72
C PRO A 86 -0.80 -20.02 13.00
N ASP A 87 0.31 -20.43 13.61
CA ASP A 87 0.29 -21.06 14.93
C ASP A 87 -0.40 -20.16 15.94
N LEU A 88 -1.18 -20.74 16.87
CA LEU A 88 -1.97 -19.98 17.85
C LEU A 88 -1.12 -19.00 18.67
N GLU A 89 0.13 -19.36 18.97
CA GLU A 89 1.09 -18.52 19.70
C GLU A 89 1.49 -17.24 18.93
N ASN A 90 1.37 -17.26 17.60
CA ASN A 90 1.65 -16.12 16.72
C ASN A 90 0.40 -15.25 16.47
N ILE A 91 -0.78 -15.63 16.98
CA ILE A 91 -2.01 -14.88 16.83
C ILE A 91 -2.11 -13.84 17.96
N HIS A 92 -1.88 -12.58 17.62
CA HIS A 92 -2.00 -11.47 18.56
C HIS A 92 -3.30 -10.70 18.34
N PRO A 93 -4.15 -10.54 19.36
CA PRO A 93 -5.35 -9.72 19.24
C PRO A 93 -4.99 -8.24 19.10
N HIS A 94 -5.58 -7.57 18.11
CA HIS A 94 -5.47 -6.12 17.94
C HIS A 94 -6.58 -5.36 18.72
N TYR A 95 -6.85 -5.79 19.96
CA TYR A 95 -7.71 -5.09 20.90
C TYR A 95 -7.00 -4.94 22.24
N ASN A 96 -7.32 -3.86 22.96
CA ASN A 96 -6.76 -3.61 24.30
C ASN A 96 -7.63 -4.28 25.38
N LYS A 97 -8.96 -4.16 25.28
CA LYS A 97 -9.92 -4.72 26.23
C LYS A 97 -11.13 -5.28 25.47
N LEU A 98 -11.58 -6.46 25.85
CA LEU A 98 -12.79 -7.09 25.32
C LEU A 98 -13.76 -7.34 26.49
N GLU A 99 -14.97 -6.81 26.40
CA GLU A 99 -16.01 -6.96 27.42
C GLU A 99 -17.29 -7.48 26.78
N PHE A 100 -17.86 -8.54 27.36
CA PHE A 100 -19.17 -9.05 26.98
C PHE A 100 -20.20 -8.57 27.99
N TYR A 101 -21.19 -7.83 27.51
CA TYR A 101 -22.33 -7.41 28.30
C TYR A 101 -23.50 -8.38 28.07
N LYS A 102 -24.24 -8.68 29.14
CA LYS A 102 -25.48 -9.45 29.08
C LYS A 102 -26.67 -8.55 28.79
#